data_AF-A0A7C8FZW8-F1
#
_entry.id   AF-A0A7C8FZW8-F1
#
_cell.length_a   1.000
_cell.length_b   1.000
_cell.length_c   1.000
_cell.angle_alpha   90.00
_cell.angle_beta   90.00
_cell.angle_gamma   90.00
#
_symmetry.space_group_name_H-M   'P 1'
#
loop_
_entity.id
_entity.type
_entity.pdbx_description
1 polymer ?
#
loop_
_entity_poly.entity_id
_entity_poly.type
_entity_poly.pdbx_seq_one_letter_code
_entity_poly.pdbx_strand_id
1 'polypeptide(L)'
;MGRAAFLVIVAVVVKYLRSKPQRERERATNRSLGEVLAEERQRCGMTQEFVAQSLGVSRQAVSKWEKGASDPSTHNLLALAKLYGVDAADLLHSVAA
;
A
#
# COMPACT_ATOMS: atom_id res chain seq x y z
N MET A 1 46.06 -20.85 5.15
CA MET A 1 45.52 -19.50 4.89
C MET A 1 44.15 -19.48 4.18
N GLY A 2 43.75 -20.48 3.35
CA GLY A 2 42.59 -20.33 2.44
C GLY A 2 41.15 -20.56 2.98
N ARG A 3 40.93 -21.38 4.02
CA ARG A 3 39.56 -21.73 4.48
C ARG A 3 38.91 -20.64 5.34
N ALA A 4 39.69 -19.98 6.20
CA ALA A 4 39.18 -18.95 7.10
C ALA A 4 38.70 -17.70 6.33
N ALA A 5 39.47 -17.25 5.34
CA ALA A 5 39.09 -16.11 4.50
C ALA A 5 37.81 -16.38 3.70
N PHE A 6 37.65 -17.59 3.17
CA PHE A 6 36.43 -18.00 2.46
C PHE A 6 35.21 -18.03 3.38
N LEU A 7 35.36 -18.60 4.60
CA LEU A 7 34.26 -18.61 5.58
C LEU A 7 33.85 -17.20 6.00
N VAL A 8 34.79 -16.28 6.14
CA VAL A 8 34.50 -14.87 6.45
C VAL A 8 33.76 -14.20 5.30
N ILE A 9 34.21 -14.38 4.06
CA ILE A 9 33.54 -13.81 2.87
C ILE A 9 32.12 -14.37 2.75
N VAL A 10 31.94 -15.69 2.87
CA VAL A 10 30.62 -16.33 2.83
C VAL A 10 29.75 -15.81 3.97
N ALA A 11 30.27 -15.69 5.19
CA ALA A 11 29.51 -15.18 6.33
C ALA A 11 29.10 -13.71 6.15
N VAL A 12 29.98 -12.86 5.59
CA VAL A 12 29.68 -11.45 5.29
C VAL A 12 28.63 -11.33 4.20
N VAL A 13 28.75 -12.10 3.11
CA VAL A 13 27.76 -12.13 2.02
C VAL A 13 26.41 -12.65 2.52
N VAL A 14 26.40 -13.73 3.30
CA VAL A 14 25.17 -14.28 3.90
C VAL A 14 24.55 -13.28 4.88
N LYS A 15 25.34 -12.60 5.71
CA LYS A 15 24.86 -11.52 6.59
C LYS A 15 24.23 -10.40 5.76
N TYR A 16 24.89 -9.95 4.69
CA TYR A 16 24.39 -8.90 3.80
C TYR A 16 23.09 -9.30 3.07
N LEU A 17 23.04 -10.51 2.49
CA LEU A 17 21.86 -11.02 1.79
C LEU A 17 20.67 -11.26 2.74
N ARG A 18 20.92 -11.60 4.01
CA ARG A 18 19.89 -11.70 5.06
C ARG A 18 19.45 -10.33 5.61
N SER A 19 20.21 -9.27 5.33
CA SER A 19 19.97 -7.90 5.81
C SER A 19 19.16 -7.04 4.85
N LYS A 20 18.31 -7.61 3.98
CA LYS A 20 17.26 -6.80 3.34
C LYS A 20 16.53 -6.05 4.46
N PRO A 21 16.48 -4.70 4.43
CA PRO A 21 16.05 -3.94 5.58
C PRO A 21 14.63 -4.34 5.92
N GLN A 22 14.41 -4.80 7.14
CA GLN A 22 13.10 -5.15 7.68
C GLN A 22 12.05 -4.06 7.44
N ARG A 23 12.50 -2.81 7.30
CA ARG A 23 11.72 -1.63 6.89
C ARG A 23 10.96 -1.77 5.57
N GLU A 24 11.43 -2.57 4.61
CA GLU A 24 10.66 -2.86 3.38
C GLU A 24 9.49 -3.79 3.64
N ARG A 25 9.67 -4.76 4.56
CA ARG A 25 8.60 -5.70 4.96
C ARG A 25 7.58 -5.02 5.87
N GLU A 26 8.02 -4.18 6.80
CA GLU A 26 7.16 -3.43 7.73
C GLU A 26 6.35 -2.33 7.06
N ARG A 27 6.89 -1.69 6.01
CA ARG A 27 6.14 -0.72 5.19
C ARG A 27 4.96 -1.36 4.47
N ALA A 28 5.01 -2.66 4.16
CA ALA A 28 3.90 -3.34 3.51
C ALA A 28 2.77 -3.66 4.49
N THR A 29 3.09 -3.88 5.77
CA THR A 29 2.16 -4.35 6.82
C THR A 29 1.52 -3.27 7.67
N ASN A 30 1.91 -1.99 7.53
CA ASN A 30 1.36 -0.88 8.32
C ASN A 30 0.90 0.29 7.43
N ARG A 31 0.17 -0.01 6.35
CA ARG A 31 -0.43 1.02 5.48
C ARG A 31 -1.91 1.15 5.81
N SER A 32 -2.34 2.37 6.09
CA SER A 32 -3.75 2.68 6.30
C SER A 32 -4.56 2.46 5.02
N LEU A 33 -5.87 2.22 5.15
CA LEU A 33 -6.79 2.16 4.01
C LEU A 33 -6.66 3.43 3.14
N GLY A 34 -6.56 4.60 3.77
CA GLY A 34 -6.43 5.88 3.07
C GLY A 34 -5.22 5.95 2.15
N GLU A 35 -4.06 5.46 2.62
CA GLU A 35 -2.84 5.39 1.82
C GLU A 35 -3.01 4.46 0.62
N VAL A 36 -3.62 3.29 0.81
CA VAL A 36 -3.89 2.35 -0.29
C VAL A 36 -4.85 2.94 -1.31
N LEU A 37 -5.92 3.62 -0.87
CA LEU A 37 -6.84 4.31 -1.77
C LEU A 37 -6.13 5.40 -2.59
N ALA A 38 -5.22 6.15 -1.97
CA ALA A 38 -4.45 7.18 -2.64
C ALA A 38 -3.45 6.59 -3.65
N GLU A 39 -2.77 5.50 -3.29
CA GLU A 39 -1.84 4.77 -4.17
C GLU A 39 -2.56 4.19 -5.39
N GLU A 40 -3.68 3.50 -5.18
CA GLU A 40 -4.47 2.91 -6.28
C GLU A 40 -5.05 3.99 -7.21
N ARG A 41 -5.51 5.11 -6.64
CA ARG A 41 -5.93 6.27 -7.45
C ARG A 41 -4.78 6.79 -8.32
N GLN A 42 -3.60 6.96 -7.73
CA GLN A 42 -2.42 7.46 -8.45
C GLN A 42 -1.94 6.46 -9.51
N ARG A 43 -1.98 5.16 -9.23
CA ARG A 43 -1.70 4.09 -10.19
C ARG A 43 -2.61 4.18 -11.41
N CYS A 44 -3.88 4.53 -11.19
CA CYS A 44 -4.85 4.74 -12.25
C CYS A 44 -4.73 6.12 -12.95
N GLY A 45 -3.82 6.99 -12.52
CA GLY A 45 -3.66 8.34 -13.08
C GLY A 45 -4.84 9.29 -12.82
N MET A 46 -5.67 8.99 -11.81
CA MET A 46 -6.92 9.73 -11.56
C MET A 46 -6.70 10.86 -10.54
N THR A 47 -7.45 11.95 -10.68
CA THR A 47 -7.50 13.02 -9.66
C THR A 47 -8.56 12.67 -8.61
N GLN A 48 -8.46 13.25 -7.41
CA GLN A 48 -9.51 13.10 -6.39
C GLN A 48 -10.87 13.61 -6.87
N GLU A 49 -10.86 14.66 -7.71
CA GLU A 49 -12.05 15.24 -8.33
C GLU A 49 -12.71 14.23 -9.28
N PHE A 50 -11.92 13.57 -10.12
CA PHE A 50 -12.42 12.54 -11.04
C PHE A 50 -13.06 11.35 -10.30
N VAL A 51 -12.40 10.85 -9.25
CA VAL A 51 -12.95 9.77 -8.42
C VAL A 51 -14.26 10.21 -7.76
N ALA A 52 -14.29 11.42 -7.21
CA ALA A 52 -15.48 11.95 -6.56
C ALA A 52 -16.67 12.04 -7.52
N GLN A 53 -16.45 12.57 -8.73
CA GLN A 53 -17.47 12.63 -9.77
C GLN A 53 -17.94 11.24 -10.22
N SER A 54 -17.01 10.30 -10.37
CA SER A 54 -17.31 8.91 -10.75
C SER A 54 -18.18 8.19 -9.72
N LEU A 55 -18.03 8.53 -8.44
CA LEU A 55 -18.76 7.93 -7.31
C LEU A 55 -19.98 8.74 -6.87
N GLY A 56 -20.22 9.92 -7.44
CA GLY A 56 -21.31 10.81 -7.01
C GLY A 56 -21.13 11.35 -5.58
N VAL A 57 -19.89 11.54 -5.14
CA VAL A 57 -19.55 12.08 -3.81
C VAL A 57 -18.80 13.40 -3.93
N SER A 58 -18.58 14.09 -2.81
CA SER A 58 -17.76 15.31 -2.81
C SER A 58 -16.27 14.98 -2.87
N ARG A 59 -15.47 15.84 -3.53
CA ARG A 59 -14.00 15.74 -3.50
C ARG A 59 -13.45 15.73 -2.08
N GLN A 60 -14.09 16.45 -1.16
CA GLN A 60 -13.70 16.47 0.26
C GLN A 60 -13.88 15.10 0.93
N ALA A 61 -14.90 14.31 0.54
CA ALA A 61 -15.07 12.94 1.04
C ALA A 61 -13.87 12.06 0.63
N VAL A 62 -13.52 12.05 -0.67
CA VAL A 62 -12.35 11.33 -1.18
C VAL A 62 -11.07 11.77 -0.47
N SER A 63 -10.89 13.09 -0.27
CA SER A 63 -9.74 13.63 0.46
C SER A 63 -9.68 13.16 1.91
N LYS A 64 -10.82 13.05 2.60
CA LYS A 64 -10.89 12.55 3.97
C LYS A 64 -10.58 11.05 4.04
N TRP A 65 -11.07 10.26 3.09
CA TRP A 65 -10.76 8.83 3.00
C TRP A 65 -9.28 8.60 2.79
N GLU A 66 -8.67 9.28 1.82
CA GLU A 66 -7.23 9.14 1.53
C GLU A 66 -6.32 9.60 2.67
N LYS A 67 -6.81 10.49 3.55
CA LYS A 67 -6.08 10.96 4.74
C LYS A 67 -6.40 10.16 6.01
N GLY A 68 -7.29 9.16 5.94
CA GLY A 68 -7.76 8.41 7.10
C GLY A 68 -8.59 9.23 8.10
N ALA A 69 -9.14 10.38 7.69
CA ALA A 69 -9.97 11.22 8.56
C ALA A 69 -11.42 10.72 8.69
N SER A 70 -11.84 9.82 7.79
CA SER A 70 -13.10 9.08 7.83
C SER A 70 -12.98 7.88 6.91
N ASP A 71 -13.80 6.85 7.11
CA ASP A 71 -13.82 5.70 6.21
C ASP A 71 -14.89 5.86 5.10
N PRO A 72 -14.65 5.29 3.89
CA PRO A 72 -15.71 5.11 2.91
C PRO A 72 -16.73 4.10 3.43
N SER A 73 -18.01 4.30 3.08
CA SER A 73 -19.02 3.25 3.31
C SER A 73 -18.67 1.99 2.52
N THR A 74 -19.22 0.84 2.92
CA THR A 74 -19.04 -0.42 2.17
C THR A 74 -19.43 -0.27 0.69
N HIS A 75 -20.50 0.48 0.40
CA HIS A 75 -20.92 0.76 -0.97
C HIS A 75 -19.84 1.54 -1.74
N ASN A 76 -19.30 2.61 -1.14
CA ASN A 76 -18.26 3.42 -1.78
C ASN A 76 -16.95 2.64 -1.94
N LEU A 77 -16.60 1.79 -0.97
CA LEU A 77 -15.43 0.94 -1.06
C LEU A 77 -15.52 -0.04 -2.25
N LEU A 78 -16.68 -0.67 -2.44
CA LEU A 78 -16.93 -1.54 -3.59
C LEU A 78 -16.88 -0.75 -4.92
N ALA A 79 -17.38 0.49 -4.92
CA ALA A 79 -17.30 1.36 -6.10
C ALA A 79 -15.85 1.77 -6.42
N LEU A 80 -15.04 2.08 -5.40
CA LEU A 80 -13.61 2.37 -5.55
C LEU A 80 -12.85 1.16 -6.12
N ALA A 81 -13.10 -0.04 -5.59
CA ALA A 81 -12.47 -1.27 -6.08
C ALA A 81 -12.76 -1.49 -7.58
N LYS A 82 -14.02 -1.34 -7.98
CA LYS A 82 -14.42 -1.39 -9.39
C LYS A 82 -13.76 -0.30 -10.24
N LEU A 83 -13.71 0.93 -9.75
CA LEU A 83 -13.11 2.06 -10.47
C LEU A 83 -11.61 1.87 -10.68
N TYR A 84 -10.91 1.32 -9.70
CA TYR A 84 -9.46 1.08 -9.75
C TYR A 84 -9.10 -0.25 -10.43
N GLY A 85 -10.07 -1.13 -10.67
CA GLY A 85 -9.86 -2.44 -11.29
C GLY A 85 -9.14 -3.43 -10.39
N VAL A 86 -9.41 -3.39 -9.08
CA VAL A 86 -8.85 -4.29 -8.05
C VAL A 86 -9.97 -4.96 -7.27
N ASP A 87 -9.66 -6.02 -6.51
CA ASP A 87 -10.64 -6.59 -5.58
C ASP A 87 -10.79 -5.70 -4.34
N ALA A 88 -11.99 -5.67 -3.75
CA ALA A 88 -12.20 -4.92 -2.51
C ALA A 88 -11.39 -5.51 -1.34
N ALA A 89 -11.11 -6.82 -1.37
CA ALA A 89 -10.21 -7.47 -0.44
C ALA A 89 -8.79 -6.92 -0.55
N ASP A 90 -8.31 -6.58 -1.75
CA ASP A 90 -6.97 -6.01 -1.96
C ASP A 90 -6.86 -4.62 -1.31
N LEU A 91 -7.94 -3.84 -1.32
CA LEU A 91 -8.01 -2.54 -0.64
C LEU A 91 -7.99 -2.68 0.90
N LEU A 92 -8.52 -3.78 1.43
CA LEU A 92 -8.64 -4.03 2.88
C LEU A 92 -7.46 -4.82 3.46
N HIS A 93 -6.75 -5.60 2.63
CA HIS A 93 -5.68 -6.48 3.08
C HIS A 93 -4.49 -5.73 3.72
N SER A 94 -4.36 -4.42 3.48
CA SER A 94 -3.34 -3.56 4.08
C SER A 94 -3.65 -3.11 5.51
N VAL A 95 -4.89 -3.27 5.99
CA VAL A 95 -5.37 -2.74 7.29
C VAL A 95 -5.24 -3.76 8.42
N ALA A 96 -4.88 -5.01 8.10
CA ALA A 96 -4.81 -6.09 9.09
C ALA A 96 -3.44 -6.12 9.81
N ALA A 97 -3.42 -5.60 11.04
CA ALA A 97 -2.53 -6.04 12.12
C ALA A 97 -3.38 -6.58 13.28
#